data_AF-A0A432ST24-F1
#
_entry.id   AF-A0A432ST24-F1
#
_cell.length_a   1.000
_cell.length_b   1.000
_cell.length_c   1.000
_cell.angle_alpha   90.00
_cell.angle_beta   90.00
_cell.angle_gamma   90.00
#
_symmetry.space_group_name_H-M   'P 1'
#
loop_
_entity.id
_entity.type
_entity.pdbx_description
1 polymer ?
#
loop_
_entity_poly.entity_id
_entity_poly.type
_entity_poly.pdbx_seq_one_letter_code
_entity_poly.pdbx_strand_id
1 'polypeptide(L)'
;NLGMAFQMIDDILDITKDEATLGKPALHDFEEGKTTLPYIYLYESLNKDDKIKLVSLHGKKLSVDEQVWIKTMMQNTGVIEKSYNEAKILIEEAIALMDACDEKVLSHLAMAMIEREF
;
A
#
# COMPACT_ATOMS: atom_id res chain seq x y z
N ASN A 1 -14.90 -4.41 6.88
CA ASN A 1 -14.23 -3.91 5.66
C ASN A 1 -13.41 -2.66 5.94
N LEU A 2 -13.92 -1.67 6.71
CA LEU A 2 -13.16 -0.45 7.04
C LEU A 2 -11.75 -0.70 7.62
N GLY A 3 -11.61 -1.55 8.64
CA GLY A 3 -10.30 -1.82 9.26
C GLY A 3 -9.29 -2.47 8.31
N MET A 4 -9.74 -3.35 7.41
CA MET A 4 -8.87 -3.96 6.39
C MET A 4 -8.40 -2.91 5.38
N ALA A 5 -9.34 -2.09 4.90
CA ALA A 5 -9.03 -1.01 4.00
C ALA A 5 -8.07 0.01 4.61
N PHE A 6 -8.24 0.36 5.90
CA PHE A 6 -7.31 1.23 6.61
C PHE A 6 -5.89 0.67 6.60
N GLN A 7 -5.72 -0.63 6.89
CA GLN A 7 -4.41 -1.27 6.86
C GLN A 7 -3.81 -1.24 5.44
N MET A 8 -4.61 -1.51 4.42
CA MET A 8 -4.13 -1.47 3.03
C MET A 8 -3.67 -0.07 2.62
N ILE A 9 -4.38 0.98 3.05
CA ILE A 9 -3.94 2.36 2.81
C ILE A 9 -2.64 2.66 3.58
N ASP A 10 -2.51 2.25 4.83
CA ASP A 10 -1.28 2.42 5.62
C ASP A 10 -0.07 1.76 4.94
N ASP A 11 -0.24 0.51 4.49
CA ASP A 11 0.79 -0.24 3.75
C ASP A 11 1.18 0.46 2.42
N ILE A 12 0.22 1.11 1.73
CA ILE A 12 0.50 1.89 0.52
C ILE A 12 1.28 3.16 0.87
N LEU A 13 0.90 3.84 1.96
CA LEU A 13 1.54 5.08 2.40
C LEU A 13 2.99 4.86 2.80
N ASP A 14 3.35 3.71 3.38
CA ASP A 14 4.75 3.33 3.66
C ASP A 14 5.63 3.36 2.40
N ILE A 15 5.04 3.12 1.23
CA ILE A 15 5.74 3.03 -0.05
C ILE A 15 5.76 4.37 -0.78
N THR A 16 4.62 5.06 -0.83
CA THR A 16 4.39 6.19 -1.74
C THR A 16 4.81 7.53 -1.17
N LYS A 17 4.72 7.74 0.15
CA LYS A 17 4.98 9.06 0.71
C LYS A 17 6.46 9.42 0.73
N ASP A 18 6.72 10.68 0.45
CA ASP A 18 8.02 11.29 0.65
C ASP A 18 8.41 11.29 2.14
N GLU A 19 9.69 11.05 2.42
CA GLU A 19 10.25 11.05 3.78
C GLU A 19 9.90 12.32 4.56
N ALA A 20 9.79 13.45 3.86
CA ALA A 20 9.40 14.74 4.42
C ALA A 20 8.00 14.77 5.05
N THR A 21 7.08 13.91 4.58
CA THR A 21 5.67 13.90 4.98
C THR A 21 5.36 12.87 6.07
N LEU A 22 6.16 11.79 6.18
CA LEU A 22 6.00 10.74 7.20
C LEU A 22 7.01 10.81 8.35
N GLY A 23 8.13 11.51 8.18
CA GLY A 23 9.20 11.53 9.18
C GLY A 23 9.92 10.17 9.34
N LYS A 24 9.75 9.25 8.38
CA LYS A 24 10.40 7.93 8.30
C LYS A 24 10.85 7.64 6.86
N PRO A 25 11.87 6.79 6.66
CA PRO A 25 12.25 6.29 5.34
C PRO A 25 11.09 5.51 4.72
N ALA A 26 10.86 5.67 3.41
CA ALA A 26 9.90 4.83 2.69
C ALA A 26 10.38 3.36 2.65
N LEU A 27 9.45 2.42 2.43
CA LEU A 27 9.69 0.97 2.37
C LEU A 27 10.08 0.33 3.71
N HIS A 28 9.73 0.97 4.82
CA HIS A 28 10.12 0.50 6.15
C HIS A 28 9.52 -0.87 6.46
N ASP A 29 8.28 -1.11 6.06
CA ASP A 29 7.62 -2.40 6.30
C ASP A 29 8.37 -3.55 5.62
N PHE A 30 8.94 -3.30 4.44
CA PHE A 30 9.72 -4.32 3.72
C PHE A 30 11.08 -4.59 4.37
N GLU A 31 11.73 -3.56 4.90
CA GLU A 31 12.97 -3.72 5.69
C GLU A 31 12.72 -4.49 6.99
N GLU A 32 11.54 -4.34 7.60
CA GLU A 32 11.11 -5.12 8.77
C GLU A 32 10.69 -6.56 8.41
N GLY A 33 10.63 -6.89 7.12
CA GLY A 33 10.26 -8.23 6.64
C GLY A 33 8.76 -8.48 6.64
N LYS A 34 7.94 -7.44 6.48
CA LYS A 34 6.51 -7.56 6.26
C LYS A 34 6.21 -7.72 4.78
N THR A 35 5.37 -8.70 4.47
CA THR A 35 4.89 -8.96 3.11
C THR A 35 3.49 -8.37 2.93
N THR A 36 3.40 -7.04 2.83
CA THR A 36 2.13 -6.33 2.63
C THR A 36 1.61 -6.50 1.19
N LEU A 37 0.34 -6.15 0.95
CA LEU A 37 -0.33 -6.41 -0.32
C LEU A 37 0.40 -5.85 -1.56
N PRO A 38 0.95 -4.63 -1.54
CA PRO A 38 1.72 -4.11 -2.68
C PRO A 38 2.92 -5.00 -3.05
N TYR A 39 3.62 -5.59 -2.07
CA TYR A 39 4.76 -6.49 -2.33
C TYR A 39 4.32 -7.86 -2.84
N ILE A 40 3.16 -8.36 -2.42
CA ILE A 40 2.57 -9.59 -2.97
C ILE A 40 2.26 -9.39 -4.45
N TYR A 41 1.56 -8.30 -4.80
CA TYR A 41 1.25 -7.99 -6.20
C TYR A 41 2.48 -7.66 -7.03
N LEU A 42 3.46 -6.99 -6.45
CA LEU A 42 4.76 -6.81 -7.10
C LEU A 42 5.36 -8.17 -7.43
N TYR A 43 5.52 -9.04 -6.43
CA TYR A 43 6.10 -10.36 -6.63
C TYR A 43 5.38 -11.13 -7.73
N GLU A 44 4.05 -11.16 -7.75
CA GLU A 44 3.27 -11.85 -8.79
C GLU A 44 3.56 -11.33 -10.21
N SER A 45 3.76 -10.02 -10.34
CA SER A 45 3.96 -9.31 -11.62
C SER A 45 5.38 -9.40 -12.17
N LEU A 46 6.35 -9.83 -11.34
CA LEU A 46 7.77 -9.91 -11.73
C LEU A 46 8.12 -11.17 -12.52
N ASN A 47 9.16 -11.05 -13.36
CA ASN A 47 9.81 -12.21 -13.98
C ASN A 47 10.63 -13.01 -12.95
N LYS A 48 11.19 -14.15 -13.36
CA LYS A 48 11.91 -15.06 -12.46
C LYS A 48 13.11 -14.41 -11.77
N ASP A 49 13.93 -13.66 -12.50
CA ASP A 49 15.16 -13.09 -11.96
C ASP A 49 14.85 -11.93 -11.01
N ASP A 50 13.86 -11.10 -11.36
CA ASP A 50 13.40 -10.00 -10.49
C ASP A 50 12.70 -10.53 -9.23
N LYS A 51 11.99 -11.67 -9.30
CA LYS A 51 11.44 -12.36 -8.11
C LYS A 51 12.54 -12.78 -7.14
N ILE A 52 13.60 -13.40 -7.66
CA ILE A 52 14.76 -13.80 -6.86
C ILE A 52 15.39 -12.58 -6.22
N LYS A 53 15.56 -11.49 -6.99
CA LYS A 53 16.08 -10.22 -6.48
C LYS A 53 15.20 -9.69 -5.36
N LEU A 54 13.88 -9.52 -5.57
CA LEU A 54 12.96 -9.00 -4.57
C LEU A 54 13.02 -9.81 -3.27
N VAL A 55 12.98 -11.15 -3.35
CA VAL A 55 13.07 -12.02 -2.17
C VAL A 55 14.41 -11.85 -1.44
N SER A 56 15.52 -11.66 -2.16
CA SER A 56 16.83 -11.42 -1.54
C SER A 56 16.94 -10.07 -0.81
N LEU A 57 16.00 -9.15 -1.06
CA LEU A 57 15.93 -7.83 -0.43
C LEU A 57 15.01 -7.77 0.79
N HIS A 58 14.20 -8.80 1.01
CA HIS A 58 13.19 -8.81 2.06
C HIS A 58 13.80 -8.93 3.47
N GLY A 59 13.35 -8.10 4.41
CA GLY A 59 13.75 -8.17 5.82
C GLY A 59 15.20 -7.74 6.09
N LYS A 60 15.77 -6.91 5.23
CA LYS A 60 17.10 -6.30 5.42
C LYS A 60 17.05 -4.81 5.10
N LYS A 61 18.03 -4.07 5.62
CA LYS A 61 18.23 -2.67 5.27
C LYS A 61 18.60 -2.52 3.79
N LEU A 62 17.91 -1.64 3.09
CA LEU A 62 18.09 -1.37 1.67
C LEU A 62 19.08 -0.23 1.44
N SER A 63 19.92 -0.40 0.44
CA SER A 63 20.66 0.69 -0.19
C SER A 63 19.72 1.58 -1.02
N VAL A 64 20.15 2.81 -1.32
CA VAL A 64 19.38 3.75 -2.15
C VAL A 64 19.02 3.14 -3.51
N ASP A 65 19.97 2.44 -4.15
CA ASP A 65 19.73 1.81 -5.45
C ASP A 65 18.70 0.67 -5.38
N GLU A 66 18.69 -0.10 -4.28
CA GLU A 66 17.69 -1.15 -4.05
C GLU A 66 16.29 -0.54 -3.82
N GLN A 67 16.19 0.54 -3.05
CA GLN A 67 14.93 1.27 -2.85
C GLN A 67 14.40 1.84 -4.17
N VAL A 68 15.26 2.50 -4.95
CA VAL A 68 14.92 3.04 -6.27
C VAL A 68 14.46 1.92 -7.20
N TRP A 69 15.14 0.77 -7.20
CA TRP A 69 14.74 -0.38 -8.00
C TRP A 69 13.34 -0.89 -7.61
N ILE A 70 13.06 -1.08 -6.31
CA ILE A 70 11.73 -1.53 -5.84
C ILE A 70 10.65 -0.54 -6.30
N LYS A 71 10.84 0.76 -6.04
CA LYS A 71 9.88 1.81 -6.43
C LYS A 71 9.65 1.84 -7.93
N THR A 72 10.71 1.70 -8.73
CA THR A 72 10.62 1.64 -10.19
C THR A 72 9.81 0.44 -10.66
N MET A 73 10.04 -0.75 -10.08
CA MET A 73 9.28 -1.94 -10.43
C MET A 73 7.81 -1.82 -10.04
N MET A 74 7.51 -1.21 -8.89
CA MET A 74 6.13 -0.94 -8.46
C MET A 74 5.40 0.04 -9.39
N GLN A 75 6.08 1.09 -9.85
CA GLN A 75 5.55 2.01 -10.84
C GLN A 75 5.30 1.33 -12.18
N ASN A 76 6.28 0.57 -12.70
CA ASN A 76 6.17 -0.09 -14.00
C ASN A 76 5.09 -1.18 -14.05
N THR A 77 4.79 -1.79 -12.91
CA THR A 77 3.77 -2.84 -12.80
C THR A 77 2.39 -2.31 -12.42
N GLY A 78 2.27 -1.02 -12.06
CA GLY A 78 1.01 -0.41 -11.63
C GLY A 78 0.44 -1.00 -10.34
N VAL A 79 1.25 -1.67 -9.51
CA VAL A 79 0.76 -2.40 -8.33
C VAL A 79 0.25 -1.49 -7.23
N ILE A 80 0.76 -0.26 -7.15
CA ILE A 80 0.27 0.75 -6.19
C ILE A 80 -1.18 1.11 -6.50
N GLU A 81 -1.48 1.41 -7.76
CA GLU A 81 -2.84 1.71 -8.22
C GLU A 81 -3.75 0.49 -8.03
N LYS A 82 -3.26 -0.72 -8.33
CA LYS A 82 -3.99 -1.97 -8.09
C LYS A 82 -4.35 -2.14 -6.61
N SER A 83 -3.38 -2.01 -5.71
CA SER A 83 -3.60 -2.13 -4.25
C SER A 83 -4.55 -1.04 -3.73
N TYR A 84 -4.45 0.17 -4.27
CA TYR A 84 -5.34 1.27 -3.92
C TYR A 84 -6.80 0.99 -4.33
N ASN A 85 -7.01 0.47 -5.54
CA ASN A 85 -8.36 0.12 -6.02
C ASN A 85 -9.01 -0.97 -5.16
N GLU A 86 -8.26 -1.97 -4.70
CA GLU A 86 -8.76 -2.99 -3.77
C GLU A 86 -9.18 -2.37 -2.43
N ALA A 87 -8.36 -1.45 -1.88
CA ALA A 87 -8.71 -0.75 -0.64
C ALA A 87 -9.98 0.10 -0.82
N LYS A 88 -10.10 0.78 -1.96
CA LYS A 88 -11.25 1.60 -2.30
C LYS A 88 -12.54 0.79 -2.34
N ILE A 89 -12.55 -0.39 -2.96
CA ILE A 89 -13.73 -1.28 -3.00
C ILE A 89 -14.21 -1.60 -1.58
N LEU A 90 -13.29 -1.98 -0.69
CA LEU A 90 -13.63 -2.30 0.70
C LEU A 90 -14.16 -1.10 1.50
N ILE A 91 -13.69 0.11 1.19
CA ILE A 91 -14.18 1.35 1.82
C ILE A 91 -15.58 1.68 1.30
N GLU A 92 -15.81 1.58 0.00
CA GLU A 92 -17.12 1.81 -0.62
C GLU A 92 -18.18 0.85 -0.07
N GLU A 93 -17.84 -0.43 0.10
CA GLU A 93 -18.71 -1.42 0.76
C GLU A 93 -19.00 -1.05 2.22
N ALA A 94 -18.00 -0.57 2.96
CA ALA A 94 -18.17 -0.15 4.35
C ALA A 94 -19.08 1.09 4.45
N ILE A 95 -18.90 2.07 3.58
CA ILE A 95 -19.72 3.28 3.50
C ILE A 95 -21.18 2.91 3.21
N ALA A 96 -21.43 2.06 2.21
CA ALA A 96 -22.78 1.65 1.84
C ALA A 96 -23.53 0.99 3.02
N LEU A 97 -22.84 0.18 3.83
CA LEU A 97 -23.41 -0.43 5.03
C LEU A 97 -23.67 0.60 6.15
N MET A 98 -22.77 1.57 6.35
CA MET A 98 -22.95 2.62 7.36
C MET A 98 -24.12 3.54 7.00
N ASP A 99 -24.24 3.92 5.74
CA ASP A 99 -25.34 4.76 5.25
C ASP A 99 -26.69 4.04 5.38
N ALA A 100 -26.73 2.72 5.15
CA ALA A 100 -27.92 1.91 5.38
C ALA A 100 -28.35 1.85 6.86
N CYS A 101 -27.43 2.11 7.79
CA CYS A 101 -27.67 2.19 9.23
C CYS A 101 -27.86 3.62 9.76
N ASP A 102 -27.90 4.64 8.88
CA ASP A 102 -27.95 6.07 9.22
C ASP A 102 -26.73 6.58 10.04
N GLU A 103 -25.60 5.87 9.96
CA GLU A 103 -24.35 6.18 10.66
C GLU A 103 -23.48 7.19 9.88
N LYS A 104 -24.03 8.38 9.59
CA LYS A 104 -23.44 9.37 8.68
C LYS A 104 -22.07 9.90 9.10
N VAL A 105 -21.77 9.89 10.39
CA VAL A 105 -20.45 10.32 10.91
C VAL A 105 -19.37 9.30 10.54
N LEU A 106 -19.70 8.01 10.63
CA LEU A 106 -18.78 6.93 10.28
C LEU A 106 -18.55 6.86 8.78
N SER A 107 -19.58 7.06 7.96
CA SER A 107 -19.41 7.09 6.50
C SER A 107 -18.55 8.26 6.03
N HIS A 108 -18.72 9.47 6.60
CA HIS A 108 -17.83 10.60 6.32
C HIS A 108 -16.38 10.33 6.73
N LEU A 109 -16.16 9.69 7.88
CA LEU A 109 -14.81 9.34 8.33
C LEU A 109 -14.15 8.35 7.37
N ALA A 110 -14.91 7.36 6.88
CA ALA A 110 -14.43 6.38 5.91
C ALA A 110 -14.12 7.02 4.54
N MET A 111 -14.93 7.99 4.08
CA MET A 111 -14.65 8.76 2.86
C MET A 111 -13.35 9.56 2.97
N ALA A 112 -13.09 10.19 4.11
CA ALA A 112 -11.86 10.96 4.33
C ALA A 112 -10.58 10.09 4.25
N MET A 113 -10.69 8.76 4.35
CA MET A 113 -9.55 7.84 4.20
C MET A 113 -9.14 7.63 2.74
N ILE A 114 -10.08 7.70 1.78
CA ILE A 114 -9.79 7.57 0.34
C ILE A 114 -9.44 8.91 -0.32
N GLU A 115 -9.93 10.03 0.22
CA GLU A 115 -9.70 11.35 -0.36
C GLU A 115 -8.33 11.95 -0.02
N ARG A 116 -7.48 11.23 0.74
CA ARG A 116 -6.09 11.65 0.95
C ARG A 116 -5.38 11.61 -0.41
N GLU A 117 -5.03 12.78 -0.94
CA GLU A 117 -4.17 12.89 -2.12
C GLU A 117 -2.87 12.10 -1.87
N PHE A 118 -2.58 11.16 -2.78
CA PHE A 118 -1.40 10.29 -2.81
C PHE A 118 -0.25 10.95 -3.56
#